data_AF-A0A1Z5YR12-F1
#
_entry.id   AF-A0A1Z5YR12-F1
#
_cell.length_a   1.000
_cell.length_b   1.000
_cell.length_c   1.000
_cell.angle_alpha   90.00
_cell.angle_beta   90.00
_cell.angle_gamma   90.00
#
_symmetry.space_group_name_H-M   'P 1'
#
loop_
_entity.id
_entity.type
_entity.pdbx_description
1 polymer ?
#
loop_
_entity_poly.entity_id
_entity_poly.type
_entity_poly.pdbx_seq_one_letter_code
_entity_poly.pdbx_strand_id
1 'polypeptide(L)'
;MALYRAETKPISRKDGRSSVAAAAYRSGACLVDDRTGNAHDYTRRRGVVATGIITPDGQGCERNALWNGAEAAEKRKDGRTAREWVLALPAELTDQQRLDLTAQFSRSLAERFGVAVDFAIHRPGREGDQRNHHAHVLTTTRHISRDASGALVFGDKAQP
;
A
#
# COMPACT_ATOMS: atom_id res chain seq x y z
N MET A 1 23.76 9.97 -10.99
CA MET A 1 22.71 10.99 -10.79
C MET A 1 21.56 10.30 -10.09
N ALA A 2 21.20 10.72 -8.88
CA ALA A 2 20.09 10.15 -8.15
C ALA A 2 18.77 10.51 -8.84
N LEU A 3 17.93 9.49 -9.10
CA LEU A 3 16.59 9.68 -9.62
C LEU A 3 15.65 9.94 -8.43
N TYR A 4 15.20 11.18 -8.29
CA TYR A 4 14.17 11.53 -7.31
C TYR A 4 12.82 11.63 -8.04
N ARG A 5 11.92 10.70 -7.74
CA ARG A 5 10.56 10.68 -8.29
C ARG A 5 9.59 10.21 -7.22
N ALA A 6 8.54 10.98 -7.01
CA ALA A 6 7.35 10.59 -6.28
C ALA A 6 6.13 10.82 -7.19
N GLU A 7 5.37 9.78 -7.47
CA GLU A 7 4.17 9.85 -8.31
C GLU A 7 2.98 9.27 -7.57
N THR A 8 1.82 9.91 -7.68
CA THR A 8 0.58 9.42 -7.06
C THR A 8 -0.45 9.00 -8.09
N LYS A 9 -1.17 7.90 -7.81
CA LYS A 9 -2.22 7.35 -8.68
C LYS A 9 -3.39 6.84 -7.85
N PRO A 10 -4.64 7.18 -8.18
CA PRO A 10 -5.79 6.54 -7.56
C PRO A 10 -5.93 5.09 -8.04
N ILE A 11 -6.43 4.23 -7.16
CA ILE A 11 -6.98 2.92 -7.51
C ILE A 11 -8.49 3.05 -7.54
N SER A 12 -9.07 2.89 -8.72
CA SER A 12 -10.47 3.16 -9.02
C SER A 12 -11.14 1.93 -9.60
N ARG A 13 -12.34 1.63 -9.09
CA ARG A 13 -13.18 0.53 -9.61
C ARG A 13 -13.63 0.76 -11.05
N LYS A 14 -13.80 2.01 -11.46
CA LYS A 14 -14.18 2.37 -12.85
C LYS A 14 -13.15 1.87 -13.86
N ASP A 15 -11.89 1.75 -13.45
CA ASP A 15 -10.79 1.28 -14.28
C ASP A 15 -10.59 -0.25 -14.16
N GLY A 16 -11.56 -0.96 -13.56
CA GLY A 16 -11.49 -2.40 -13.32
C GLY A 16 -10.46 -2.82 -12.25
N ARG A 17 -9.97 -1.88 -11.44
CA ARG A 17 -8.94 -2.15 -10.42
C ARG A 17 -9.56 -2.47 -9.06
N SER A 18 -8.86 -3.31 -8.30
CA SER A 18 -9.15 -3.67 -6.90
C SER A 18 -7.96 -3.29 -6.03
N SER A 19 -8.22 -2.69 -4.86
CA SER A 19 -7.15 -2.40 -3.90
C SER A 19 -6.58 -3.67 -3.29
N VAL A 20 -7.39 -4.72 -3.12
CA VAL A 20 -6.96 -6.06 -2.68
C VAL A 20 -5.99 -6.66 -3.70
N ALA A 21 -6.37 -6.66 -4.99
CA ALA A 21 -5.51 -7.15 -6.07
C ALA A 21 -4.20 -6.33 -6.15
N ALA A 22 -4.28 -5.02 -5.97
CA ALA A 22 -3.12 -4.16 -5.98
C ALA A 22 -2.18 -4.50 -4.81
N ALA A 23 -2.68 -4.53 -3.58
CA ALA A 23 -1.89 -4.85 -2.39
C ALA A 23 -1.23 -6.23 -2.50
N ALA A 24 -1.96 -7.25 -2.97
CA ALA A 24 -1.42 -8.59 -3.20
C ALA A 24 -0.26 -8.55 -4.19
N TYR A 25 -0.45 -7.88 -5.34
CA TYR A 25 0.58 -7.75 -6.36
C TYR A 25 1.84 -7.11 -5.78
N ARG A 26 1.73 -5.95 -5.13
CA ARG A 26 2.89 -5.18 -4.65
C ARG A 26 3.61 -5.91 -3.52
N SER A 27 2.89 -6.51 -2.59
CA SER A 27 3.49 -7.22 -1.46
C SER A 27 3.99 -8.63 -1.82
N GLY A 28 3.57 -9.19 -2.96
CA GLY A 28 3.85 -10.59 -3.28
C GLY A 28 3.06 -11.57 -2.40
N ALA A 29 1.92 -11.12 -1.87
CA ALA A 29 1.05 -11.93 -1.02
C ALA A 29 -0.02 -12.68 -1.83
N CYS A 30 -0.71 -13.60 -1.18
CA CYS A 30 -1.99 -14.15 -1.64
C CYS A 30 -3.11 -13.53 -0.80
N LEU A 31 -3.98 -12.75 -1.42
CA LEU A 31 -5.12 -12.07 -0.77
C LEU A 31 -6.42 -12.45 -1.46
N VAL A 32 -7.52 -12.54 -0.72
CA VAL A 32 -8.85 -12.83 -1.25
C VAL A 32 -9.67 -11.55 -1.26
N ASP A 33 -10.23 -11.21 -2.42
CA ASP A 33 -11.15 -10.07 -2.58
C ASP A 33 -12.58 -10.56 -2.29
N ASP A 34 -13.10 -10.24 -1.10
CA ASP A 34 -14.40 -10.72 -0.61
C ASP A 34 -15.56 -10.24 -1.48
N ARG A 35 -15.41 -9.11 -2.18
CA ARG A 35 -16.43 -8.55 -3.07
C ARG A 35 -16.58 -9.37 -4.34
N THR A 36 -15.51 -10.00 -4.82
CA THR A 36 -15.51 -10.76 -6.08
C THR A 36 -15.33 -12.27 -5.90
N GLY A 37 -14.90 -12.71 -4.71
CA GLY A 37 -14.53 -14.09 -4.42
C GLY A 37 -13.19 -14.52 -5.03
N ASN A 38 -12.47 -13.62 -5.69
CA ASN A 38 -11.21 -13.96 -6.37
C ASN A 38 -10.04 -14.00 -5.38
N ALA A 39 -9.22 -15.04 -5.50
CA ALA A 39 -7.90 -15.07 -4.88
C ALA A 39 -6.85 -14.45 -5.81
N HIS A 40 -6.13 -13.45 -5.31
CA HIS A 40 -5.02 -12.78 -5.98
C HIS A 40 -3.70 -13.32 -5.43
N ASP A 41 -3.21 -14.42 -6.01
CA ASP A 41 -1.98 -15.09 -5.58
C ASP A 41 -0.74 -14.58 -6.35
N TYR A 42 0.09 -13.79 -5.66
CA TYR A 42 1.38 -13.33 -6.17
C TYR A 42 2.57 -13.85 -5.36
N THR A 43 2.41 -14.96 -4.64
CA THR A 43 3.47 -15.58 -3.81
C THR A 43 4.71 -15.98 -4.60
N ARG A 44 4.56 -16.19 -5.91
CA ARG A 44 5.67 -16.49 -6.83
C ARG A 44 6.45 -15.26 -7.27
N ARG A 45 6.01 -14.05 -6.89
CA ARG A 45 6.68 -12.80 -7.26
C ARG A 45 8.04 -12.72 -6.60
N ARG A 46 9.05 -12.35 -7.39
CA ARG A 46 10.41 -12.12 -6.91
C ARG A 46 10.72 -10.64 -6.87
N GLY A 47 11.66 -10.27 -6.01
CA GLY A 47 12.19 -8.92 -5.94
C GLY A 47 11.46 -7.99 -4.97
N VAL A 48 10.47 -8.48 -4.24
CA VAL A 48 9.98 -7.81 -3.02
C VAL A 48 11.04 -7.99 -1.93
N VAL A 49 11.56 -6.89 -1.42
CA VAL A 49 12.65 -6.84 -0.43
C VAL A 49 12.09 -6.72 0.99
N ALA A 50 11.10 -5.85 1.16
CA ALA A 50 10.44 -5.64 2.43
C ALA A 50 8.99 -5.21 2.20
N THR A 51 8.12 -5.50 3.17
CA THR A 51 6.74 -5.01 3.21
C THR A 51 6.38 -4.60 4.62
N GLY A 52 5.41 -3.73 4.78
CA GLY A 52 4.90 -3.36 6.10
C GLY A 52 3.60 -2.60 6.01
N ILE A 53 2.83 -2.62 7.09
CA ILE A 53 1.63 -1.83 7.25
C ILE A 53 1.78 -0.94 8.47
N ILE A 54 1.51 0.35 8.29
CA ILE A 54 1.50 1.36 9.33
C ILE A 54 0.08 1.90 9.44
N THR A 55 -0.43 1.90 10.66
CA THR A 55 -1.71 2.49 11.05
C THR A 55 -1.45 3.72 11.93
N PRO A 56 -2.38 4.69 12.02
CA PRO A 56 -2.19 5.90 12.83
C PRO A 56 -1.97 5.61 14.33
N ASP A 57 -2.54 4.51 14.83
CA ASP A 57 -2.34 4.04 16.21
C ASP A 57 -1.03 3.26 16.43
N GLY A 58 -0.25 3.05 15.36
CA GLY A 58 1.02 2.31 15.40
C GLY A 58 0.90 0.79 15.60
N GLN A 59 -0.31 0.22 15.69
CA GLN A 59 -0.50 -1.19 16.01
C GLN A 59 -0.34 -2.14 14.80
N GLY A 60 -0.35 -1.60 13.58
CA GLY A 60 -0.35 -2.39 12.34
C GLY A 60 -1.65 -3.20 12.18
N CYS A 61 -1.80 -3.92 11.07
CA CYS A 61 -2.96 -4.79 10.87
C CYS A 61 -2.69 -5.88 9.84
N GLU A 62 -3.61 -6.83 9.74
CA GLU A 62 -3.59 -7.86 8.70
C GLU A 62 -4.00 -7.24 7.35
N ARG A 63 -3.25 -7.57 6.29
CA ARG A 63 -3.33 -6.94 4.98
C ARG A 63 -4.64 -7.24 4.27
N ASN A 64 -5.11 -8.49 4.31
CA ASN A 64 -6.37 -8.89 3.70
C ASN A 64 -7.56 -8.15 4.35
N ALA A 65 -7.58 -8.07 5.68
CA ALA A 65 -8.58 -7.35 6.46
C ALA A 65 -8.57 -5.84 6.14
N LEU A 66 -7.38 -5.23 6.05
CA LEU A 66 -7.24 -3.82 5.68
C LEU A 66 -7.87 -3.54 4.31
N TRP A 67 -7.48 -4.30 3.28
CA TRP A 67 -7.89 -3.98 1.91
C TRP A 67 -9.33 -4.39 1.60
N ASN A 68 -9.84 -5.47 2.21
CA ASN A 68 -11.26 -5.78 2.14
C ASN A 68 -12.12 -4.75 2.88
N GLY A 69 -11.66 -4.25 4.03
CA GLY A 69 -12.33 -3.15 4.72
C GLY A 69 -12.36 -1.87 3.88
N ALA A 70 -11.25 -1.54 3.20
CA ALA A 70 -11.17 -0.39 2.31
C ALA A 70 -12.11 -0.52 1.08
N GLU A 71 -12.19 -1.71 0.49
CA GLU A 71 -13.17 -2.00 -0.57
C GLU A 71 -14.61 -1.87 -0.03
N ALA A 72 -14.93 -2.49 1.10
CA ALA A 72 -16.28 -2.46 1.67
C ALA A 72 -16.75 -1.04 2.03
N ALA A 73 -15.83 -0.18 2.49
CA ALA A 73 -16.14 1.21 2.84
C ALA A 73 -16.52 2.10 1.62
N GLU A 74 -16.16 1.68 0.40
CA GLU A 74 -16.60 2.35 -0.83
C GLU A 74 -17.88 1.74 -1.38
N LYS A 75 -18.98 2.52 -1.32
CA LYS A 75 -20.30 2.05 -1.76
C LYS A 75 -20.57 2.27 -3.25
N ARG A 76 -19.86 3.21 -3.89
CA ARG A 76 -20.10 3.52 -5.31
C ARG A 76 -19.34 2.57 -6.22
N LYS A 77 -19.95 2.24 -7.37
CA LYS A 77 -19.32 1.43 -8.43
C LYS A 77 -18.08 2.08 -9.05
N ASP A 78 -17.95 3.41 -8.94
CA ASP A 78 -16.81 4.20 -9.41
C ASP A 78 -15.91 4.71 -8.27
N GLY A 79 -16.06 4.13 -7.07
CA GLY A 79 -15.30 4.50 -5.89
C GLY A 79 -13.79 4.33 -6.10
N ARG A 80 -13.03 5.25 -5.51
CA ARG A 80 -11.58 5.13 -5.34
C ARG A 80 -11.34 4.44 -4.02
N THR A 81 -10.68 3.28 -4.04
CA THR A 81 -10.52 2.40 -2.86
C THR A 81 -9.12 2.49 -2.24
N ALA A 82 -8.15 3.02 -2.99
CA ALA A 82 -6.82 3.34 -2.49
C ALA A 82 -6.19 4.49 -3.27
N ARG A 83 -5.07 5.01 -2.76
CA ARG A 83 -4.11 5.81 -3.53
C ARG A 83 -2.74 5.18 -3.43
N GLU A 84 -2.07 5.02 -4.56
CA GLU A 84 -0.71 4.49 -4.66
C GLU A 84 0.27 5.65 -4.84
N TRP A 85 1.31 5.66 -4.03
CA TRP A 85 2.52 6.47 -4.21
C TRP A 85 3.62 5.54 -4.72
N VAL A 86 4.32 5.96 -5.77
CA VAL A 86 5.51 5.26 -6.28
C VAL A 86 6.71 6.15 -6.02
N LEU A 87 7.63 5.66 -5.20
CA LEU A 87 8.82 6.38 -4.77
C LEU A 87 10.05 5.74 -5.39
N ALA A 88 10.87 6.53 -6.08
CA ALA A 88 12.24 6.12 -6.39
C ALA A 88 13.10 6.24 -5.13
N LEU A 89 13.84 5.18 -4.80
CA LEU A 89 14.72 5.12 -3.65
C LEU A 89 16.18 5.23 -4.11
N PRO A 90 17.03 6.00 -3.42
CA PRO A 90 18.43 6.15 -3.84
C PRO A 90 19.17 4.81 -3.89
N ALA A 91 19.98 4.63 -4.93
CA ALA A 91 20.73 3.39 -5.18
C ALA A 91 21.92 3.24 -4.21
N GLU A 92 22.36 4.35 -3.63
CA GLU A 92 23.49 4.46 -2.72
C GLU A 92 23.14 3.99 -1.29
N LEU A 93 21.84 3.93 -0.95
CA LEU A 93 21.38 3.45 0.36
C LEU A 93 21.48 1.92 0.46
N THR A 94 21.68 1.41 1.67
CA THR A 94 21.51 -0.01 1.96
C THR A 94 20.02 -0.39 1.97
N ASP A 95 19.71 -1.68 1.90
CA ASP A 95 18.31 -2.14 1.99
C ASP A 95 17.65 -1.75 3.33
N GLN A 96 18.41 -1.74 4.43
CA GLN A 96 17.92 -1.26 5.72
C GLN A 96 17.62 0.23 5.70
N GLN A 97 18.52 1.06 5.14
CA GLN A 97 18.27 2.51 5.04
C GLN A 97 17.07 2.83 4.14
N ARG A 98 16.85 2.06 3.08
CA ARG A 98 15.66 2.16 2.22
C ARG A 98 14.38 1.80 2.96
N LEU A 99 14.43 0.75 3.78
CA LEU A 99 13.34 0.37 4.66
C LEU A 99 13.01 1.49 5.65
N ASP A 100 14.01 2.01 6.35
CA ASP A 100 13.82 3.08 7.33
C ASP A 100 13.23 4.34 6.67
N LEU A 101 13.76 4.74 5.51
CA LEU A 101 13.23 5.88 4.74
C LEU A 101 11.77 5.67 4.32
N THR A 102 11.45 4.49 3.78
CA THR A 102 10.08 4.16 3.33
C THR A 102 9.11 4.11 4.51
N ALA A 103 9.54 3.53 5.64
CA ALA A 103 8.74 3.44 6.86
C ALA A 103 8.50 4.82 7.49
N GLN A 104 9.52 5.69 7.52
CA GLN A 104 9.38 7.07 7.98
C GLN A 104 8.39 7.86 7.12
N PHE A 105 8.54 7.81 5.80
CA PHE A 105 7.59 8.46 4.87
C PHE A 105 6.16 7.93 5.06
N SER A 106 6.01 6.61 5.16
CA SER A 106 4.72 5.95 5.37
C SER A 106 4.08 6.36 6.70
N ARG A 107 4.87 6.49 7.77
CA ARG A 107 4.39 6.96 9.07
C ARG A 107 3.92 8.41 9.01
N SER A 108 4.68 9.29 8.35
CA SER A 108 4.26 10.68 8.13
C SER A 108 2.94 10.79 7.36
N LEU A 109 2.69 9.91 6.38
CA LEU A 109 1.39 9.84 5.70
C LEU A 109 0.28 9.38 6.65
N ALA A 110 0.52 8.32 7.42
CA ALA A 110 -0.46 7.77 8.36
C ALA A 110 -0.88 8.80 9.42
N GLU A 111 0.10 9.47 10.04
CA GLU A 111 -0.12 10.48 11.07
C GLU A 111 -0.80 11.73 10.52
N ARG A 112 -0.32 12.24 9.38
CA ARG A 112 -0.84 13.48 8.78
C ARG A 112 -2.26 13.35 8.27
N PHE A 113 -2.60 12.21 7.67
CA PHE A 113 -3.88 12.00 6.99
C PHE A 113 -4.82 11.05 7.73
N GLY A 114 -4.42 10.48 8.87
CA GLY A 114 -5.23 9.53 9.63
C GLY A 114 -5.55 8.24 8.87
N VAL A 115 -4.71 7.85 7.90
CA VAL A 115 -4.94 6.70 6.99
C VAL A 115 -4.07 5.50 7.35
N ALA A 116 -4.48 4.31 6.91
CA ALA A 116 -3.57 3.16 6.87
C ALA A 116 -2.66 3.28 5.66
N VAL A 117 -1.43 2.80 5.81
CA VAL A 117 -0.40 2.82 4.78
C VAL A 117 0.24 1.44 4.66
N ASP A 118 0.14 0.82 3.48
CA ASP A 118 0.77 -0.46 3.16
C ASP A 118 1.89 -0.22 2.14
N PHE A 119 3.12 -0.57 2.49
CA PHE A 119 4.26 -0.39 1.62
C PHE A 119 4.90 -1.71 1.22
N ALA A 120 5.48 -1.72 0.02
CA ALA A 120 6.34 -2.78 -0.48
C ALA A 120 7.54 -2.17 -1.21
N ILE A 121 8.75 -2.60 -0.83
CA ILE A 121 10.01 -2.16 -1.43
C ILE A 121 10.47 -3.20 -2.43
N HIS A 122 10.76 -2.77 -3.65
CA HIS A 122 11.16 -3.64 -4.75
C HIS A 122 12.60 -3.34 -5.15
N ARG A 123 13.36 -4.41 -5.39
CA ARG A 123 14.66 -4.31 -6.04
C ARG A 123 14.49 -4.12 -7.55
N PRO A 124 15.50 -3.61 -8.24
CA PRO A 124 15.53 -3.54 -9.69
C PRO A 124 15.22 -4.89 -10.36
N GLY A 125 14.56 -4.82 -11.53
CA GLY A 125 14.40 -5.99 -12.39
C GLY A 125 15.74 -6.45 -12.96
N ARG A 126 15.87 -7.74 -13.30
CA ARG A 126 17.12 -8.33 -13.81
C ARG A 126 17.64 -7.66 -15.09
N GLU A 127 16.74 -7.21 -15.96
CA GLU A 127 17.05 -6.62 -17.26
C GLU A 127 16.95 -5.08 -17.25
N GLY A 128 16.62 -4.48 -16.10
CA GLY A 128 16.43 -3.04 -15.96
C GLY A 128 17.67 -2.31 -15.43
N ASP A 129 17.55 -0.99 -15.28
CA ASP A 129 18.54 -0.20 -14.56
C ASP A 129 18.65 -0.69 -13.11
N GLN A 130 19.81 -1.25 -12.75
CA GLN A 130 20.10 -1.79 -11.41
C GLN A 130 20.13 -0.73 -10.31
N ARG A 131 19.91 0.54 -10.64
CA ARG A 131 19.73 1.63 -9.67
C ARG A 131 18.26 1.88 -9.33
N ASN A 132 17.32 1.28 -10.06
CA ASN A 132 15.88 1.53 -9.92
C ASN A 132 15.25 0.77 -8.73
N HIS A 133 15.75 1.03 -7.52
CA HIS A 133 15.05 0.66 -6.30
C HIS A 133 13.84 1.56 -6.13
N HIS A 134 12.70 0.98 -5.78
CA HIS A 134 11.47 1.75 -5.62
C HIS A 134 10.57 1.16 -4.54
N ALA A 135 9.74 2.01 -3.94
CA ALA A 135 8.67 1.61 -3.05
C ALA A 135 7.32 1.90 -3.68
N HIS A 136 6.42 0.94 -3.56
CA HIS A 136 4.98 1.16 -3.72
C HIS A 136 4.39 1.40 -2.33
N VAL A 137 3.67 2.49 -2.15
CA VAL A 137 3.05 2.86 -0.88
C VAL A 137 1.56 3.13 -1.14
N LEU A 138 0.70 2.20 -0.73
CA LEU A 138 -0.73 2.34 -0.84
C LEU A 138 -1.30 2.97 0.43
N THR A 139 -2.18 3.95 0.28
CA THR A 139 -2.95 4.53 1.38
C THR A 139 -4.44 4.27 1.22
N THR A 140 -5.14 4.09 2.36
CA THR A 140 -6.60 4.08 2.36
C THR A 140 -7.14 5.47 1.97
N THR A 141 -8.33 5.53 1.36
CA THR A 141 -8.97 6.82 1.02
C THR A 141 -9.86 7.37 2.13
N ARG A 142 -9.85 6.74 3.29
CA ARG A 142 -10.65 7.06 4.46
C ARG A 142 -9.79 7.00 5.70
N HIS A 143 -10.15 7.81 6.70
CA HIS A 143 -9.56 7.71 8.01
C HIS A 143 -9.81 6.31 8.57
N ILE A 144 -8.82 5.77 9.27
CA ILE A 144 -8.96 4.51 9.97
C ILE A 144 -8.85 4.71 11.49
N SER A 145 -9.64 3.94 12.22
CA SER A 145 -9.56 3.82 13.67
C SER A 145 -9.86 2.38 14.07
N ARG A 146 -10.01 2.12 15.38
CA ARG A 146 -10.47 0.84 15.90
C ARG A 146 -11.71 1.01 16.74
N ASP A 147 -12.58 0.01 16.71
CA ASP A 147 -13.66 -0.11 17.68
C ASP A 147 -13.17 -0.72 19.01
N ALA A 148 -14.09 -0.91 19.96
CA ALA A 148 -13.79 -1.48 21.27
C ALA A 148 -13.26 -2.92 21.21
N SER A 149 -13.50 -3.65 20.12
CA SER A 149 -12.97 -5.01 19.91
C SER A 149 -11.56 -5.01 19.29
N GLY A 150 -11.08 -3.84 18.86
CA GLY A 150 -9.82 -3.69 18.14
C GLY A 150 -9.96 -3.89 16.62
N ALA A 151 -11.17 -4.07 16.09
CA ALA A 151 -11.39 -4.20 14.65
C ALA A 151 -11.24 -2.85 13.93
N LEU A 152 -10.74 -2.88 12.69
CA LEU A 152 -10.56 -1.65 11.89
C LEU A 152 -11.91 -1.04 11.52
N VAL A 153 -12.04 0.27 11.72
CA VAL A 153 -13.19 1.07 11.33
C VAL A 153 -12.75 2.10 10.29
N PHE A 154 -13.51 2.20 9.19
CA PHE A 154 -13.26 3.14 8.11
C PHE A 154 -14.23 4.31 8.20
N GLY A 155 -13.72 5.49 8.55
CA GLY A 155 -14.49 6.70 8.78
C GLY A 155 -14.67 7.56 7.51
N ASP A 156 -14.60 8.87 7.72
CA ASP A 156 -14.75 9.86 6.66
C ASP A 156 -13.65 9.80 5.61
N LYS A 157 -13.91 10.43 4.46
CA LYS A 157 -12.96 10.53 3.36
C LYS A 157 -11.72 11.31 3.81
N ALA A 158 -10.57 10.67 3.63
CA ALA A 158 -9.28 11.31 3.78
C ALA A 158 -8.88 11.95 2.45
N GLN A 159 -8.07 13.02 2.48
CA GLN A 159 -7.41 13.58 1.30
C GLN A 159 -5.87 13.35 1.35
N PRO A 160 -5.40 12.09 1.31
CA PRO A 160 -3.99 11.79 1.06
C PRO A 160 -3.67 11.98 -0.43
#